data_AF-X1CPN8-F1
#
_entry.id   AF-X1CPN8-F1
#
_cell.length_a   1.000
_cell.length_b   1.000
_cell.length_c   1.000
_cell.angle_alpha   90.00
_cell.angle_beta   90.00
_cell.angle_gamma   90.00
#
_symmetry.space_group_name_H-M   'P 1'
#
loop_
_entity.id
_entity.type
_entity.pdbx_description
1 polymer ?
#
loop_
_entity_poly.entity_id
_entity_poly.type
_entity_poly.pdbx_seq_one_letter_code
_entity_poly.pdbx_strand_id
1 'polypeptide(L)' 'MGRLKLKALEETRSFYKMELKKEALTERERNDYLKALKLIEKLIEKRKKTGKKGKHKNLLSMIEK' A
#
# COMPACT_ATOMS: atom_id res chain seq x y z
N MET A 1 -11.60 5.18 -11.20
CA MET A 1 -11.75 4.83 -9.76
C MET A 1 -10.45 4.33 -9.08
N GLY A 2 -9.27 4.88 -9.38
CA GLY A 2 -7.98 4.31 -8.93
C GLY A 2 -7.24 5.03 -7.80
N ARG A 3 -7.36 6.37 -7.70
CA ARG A 3 -6.55 7.18 -6.76
C ARG A 3 -7.13 7.26 -5.35
N LEU A 4 -8.45 7.42 -5.21
CA LEU A 4 -9.14 7.47 -3.92
C LEU A 4 -8.85 6.24 -3.05
N LYS A 5 -8.74 5.06 -3.69
CA LYS A 5 -8.50 3.81 -2.98
C LYS A 5 -7.04 3.62 -2.52
N LEU A 6 -6.06 4.37 -3.05
CA LEU A 6 -4.65 4.27 -2.61
C LEU A 6 -4.41 5.10 -1.35
N LYS A 7 -4.94 6.33 -1.33
CA LYS A 7 -4.84 7.23 -0.17
C LYS A 7 -5.46 6.60 1.08
N ALA A 8 -6.65 5.99 0.93
CA ALA A 8 -7.29 5.25 2.01
C ALA A 8 -6.41 4.11 2.56
N LEU A 9 -5.71 3.37 1.69
CA LEU A 9 -4.78 2.31 2.14
C LEU A 9 -3.55 2.86 2.86
N GLU A 10 -3.04 4.02 2.44
CA GLU A 10 -1.93 4.70 3.12
C GLU A 10 -2.36 5.23 4.50
N GLU A 11 -3.60 5.72 4.63
CA GLU A 11 -4.21 6.12 5.90
C GLU A 11 -4.38 4.90 6.83
N THR A 12 -4.92 3.79 6.34
CA THR A 12 -5.04 2.54 7.12
C THR A 12 -3.68 2.03 7.57
N ARG A 13 -2.64 2.08 6.71
CA ARG A 13 -1.27 1.71 7.09
C ARG A 13 -0.77 2.56 8.26
N SER A 14 -0.97 3.87 8.22
CA SER A 14 -0.55 4.78 9.29
C SER A 14 -1.30 4.50 10.59
N PHE A 15 -2.60 4.23 10.50
CA PHE A 15 -3.41 3.83 11.66
C PHE A 15 -2.85 2.55 12.33
N TYR A 16 -2.64 1.48 11.56
CA TYR A 16 -2.10 0.23 12.12
C TYR A 16 -0.67 0.39 12.68
N LYS A 17 0.17 1.26 12.10
CA LYS A 17 1.49 1.59 12.68
C LYS A 17 1.39 2.33 14.00
N MET A 18 0.38 3.20 14.16
CA MET A 18 0.14 3.91 15.41
C MET A 18 -0.35 2.94 16.49
N GLU A 19 -1.30 2.06 16.17
CA GLU A 19 -1.78 1.04 17.11
C GLU A 19 -0.64 0.12 17.56
N LEU A 20 0.24 -0.30 16.65
CA LEU A 20 1.42 -1.12 16.98
C LEU A 20 2.42 -0.49 17.95
N LYS A 21 2.36 0.84 18.17
CA LYS A 21 3.18 1.54 19.16
C LYS A 21 2.56 1.56 20.55
N LYS A 22 1.30 1.14 20.71
CA LYS A 22 0.69 1.03 22.03
C LYS A 22 1.32 -0.15 22.78
N GLU A 23 1.88 0.13 23.96
CA GLU A 23 2.51 -0.89 24.82
C GLU A 23 1.52 -1.91 25.39
N ALA A 24 0.22 -1.62 25.33
CA ALA A 24 -0.83 -2.50 25.85
C ALA A 24 -1.14 -3.73 24.98
N LEU A 25 -0.51 -3.88 23.81
CA LEU A 25 -0.76 -5.01 22.92
C LEU A 25 -0.01 -6.26 23.40
N THR A 26 -0.73 -7.38 23.50
CA THR A 26 -0.10 -8.69 23.70
C THR A 26 0.74 -9.08 22.48
N GLU A 27 1.73 -9.97 22.65
CA GLU A 27 2.55 -10.46 21.53
C GLU A 27 1.71 -11.05 20.39
N ARG A 28 0.60 -11.72 20.74
CA ARG A 28 -0.32 -12.32 19.77
C ARG A 28 -1.02 -11.26 18.93
N GLU A 29 -1.58 -10.24 19.57
CA GLU A 29 -2.22 -9.12 18.88
C GLU A 29 -1.20 -8.38 18.01
N ARG A 30 0.00 -8.11 18.56
CA ARG A 30 1.08 -7.45 17.82
C ARG A 30 1.45 -8.22 16.55
N ASN A 31 1.53 -9.54 16.61
CA ASN A 31 1.80 -10.38 15.45
C ASN A 31 0.67 -10.29 14.40
N ASP A 32 -0.58 -10.27 14.82
CA ASP A 32 -1.72 -10.13 13.90
C ASP A 32 -1.79 -8.75 13.26
N TYR A 33 -1.49 -7.68 14.02
CA TYR A 33 -1.30 -6.34 13.48
C TYR A 33 -0.15 -6.27 12.44
N LEU A 34 0.98 -6.94 12.70
CA LEU A 34 2.10 -7.01 11.75
C LEU A 34 1.74 -7.75 10.46
N LYS A 35 0.99 -8.87 10.55
CA LYS A 35 0.48 -9.58 9.37
C LYS A 35 -0.45 -8.69 8.54
N ALA A 36 -1.37 -8.00 9.19
CA ALA A 36 -2.28 -7.06 8.53
C ALA A 36 -1.50 -5.94 7.82
N LEU A 37 -0.49 -5.37 8.50
CA LEU A 37 0.37 -4.33 7.93
C LEU A 37 1.06 -4.78 6.64
N LYS A 38 1.63 -6.00 6.66
CA LYS A 38 2.33 -6.60 5.52
C LYS A 38 1.42 -6.81 4.32
N LEU A 39 0.15 -7.16 4.54
CA LEU A 39 -0.85 -7.29 3.49
C LEU A 39 -1.20 -5.94 2.85
N ILE A 40 -1.40 -4.90 3.67
CA ILE A 40 -1.69 -3.54 3.20
C ILE A 40 -0.51 -3.00 2.38
N GLU A 41 0.73 -3.18 2.84
CA GLU A 41 1.92 -2.73 2.10
C GLU A 41 2.05 -3.43 0.74
N LYS A 42 1.84 -4.75 0.68
CA LYS A 42 1.80 -5.49 -0.59
C LYS A 42 0.71 -4.98 -1.53
N LEU A 43 -0.46 -4.62 -1.01
CA LEU A 43 -1.57 -4.11 -1.81
C LEU A 43 -1.25 -2.72 -2.39
N ILE A 44 -0.65 -1.84 -1.59
CA ILE A 44 -0.17 -0.51 -2.02
C ILE A 44 0.90 -0.67 -3.11
N GLU A 45 1.88 -1.56 -2.92
CA GLU A 45 2.94 -1.80 -3.90
C GLU A 45 2.37 -2.32 -5.22
N LYS A 46 1.48 -3.33 -5.17
CA LYS A 46 0.80 -3.85 -6.35
C LYS A 46 0.09 -2.72 -7.10
N ARG A 47 -0.71 -1.90 -6.41
CA ARG A 47 -1.42 -0.77 -7.04
C ARG A 47 -0.50 0.30 -7.62
N LYS A 48 0.60 0.63 -6.94
CA LYS A 48 1.64 1.54 -7.48
C LYS A 48 2.26 0.97 -8.75
N LYS A 49 2.53 -0.35 -8.81
CA LYS A 49 3.04 -1.04 -10.01
C LYS A 49 2.00 -1.08 -11.13
N THR A 50 0.73 -1.41 -10.85
CA THR A 50 -0.34 -1.44 -11.86
C THR A 50 -0.59 -0.04 -12.45
N GLY A 51 -0.53 1.01 -11.64
CA GLY A 51 -0.64 2.40 -12.10
C GLY A 51 0.55 2.88 -12.96
N LYS A 52 1.74 2.29 -12.79
CA LYS A 52 2.92 2.59 -13.62
C LYS A 52 2.92 1.87 -14.97
N LYS A 53 2.39 0.64 -15.05
CA LYS A 53 2.34 -0.13 -16.32
C LYS A 53 1.52 0.54 -17.43
N GLY A 54 0.51 1.35 -17.08
CA GLY A 54 -0.25 2.14 -18.06
C GLY A 54 0.52 3.34 -18.63
N LYS A 55 1.53 3.87 -17.92
CA LYS A 55 2.33 5.01 -18.42
C LYS A 55 3.49 4.58 -19.30
N HIS A 56 4.00 3.36 -19.14
CA HIS A 56 5.14 2.88 -19.91
C HIS A 56 4.78 2.60 -21.39
N LYS A 57 3.53 2.20 -21.69
CA LYS A 57 3.07 2.03 -23.08
C LYS A 57 2.93 3.36 -23.84
N ASN A 58 2.64 4.46 -23.14
CA ASN A 58 2.52 5.78 -23.77
C ASN A 58 3.87 6.49 -23.99
N LEU A 59 4.94 6.11 -23.28
CA LEU A 59 6.26 6.69 -23.49
C LEU A 59 7.01 6.04 -24.65
N LEU A 60 6.88 4.73 -24.85
CA LEU A 60 7.48 4.03 -26.00
C LEU A 60 6.88 4.48 -27.34
N SER A 61 5.56 4.73 -27.40
CA SER A 61 4.90 5.24 -28.61
C SER A 61 5.22 6.70 -28.95
N MET A 62 5.89 7.44 -28.06
CA MET A 62 6.37 8.80 -28.31
C MET A 62 7.81 8.84 -28.83
N ILE A 63 8.57 7.75 -28.69
CA ILE A 63 9.98 7.68 -29.14
C ILE A 63 10.08 7.18 -30.59
N GLU A 64 9.03 6.56 -31.15
CA GLU A 64 9.01 6.01 -32.52
C GLU A 64 8.28 6.92 -33.56
N LYS A 65 8.12 8.22 -33.31
CA LYS A 65 7.62 9.20 -34.30
C LYS A 65 8.65 10.28 -34.57
#